data_AF-A0A7L3TJ20-F1
#
_entry.id   AF-A0A7L3TJ20-F1
#
_cell.length_a   1.000
_cell.length_b   1.000
_cell.length_c   1.000
_cell.angle_alpha   90.00
_cell.angle_beta   90.00
_cell.angle_gamma   90.00
#
_symmetry.space_group_name_H-M   'P 1'
#
loop_
_entity.id
_entity.type
_entity.pdbx_description
1 polymer ?
#
loop_
_entity_poly.entity_id
_entity_poly.type
_entity_poly.pdbx_seq_one_letter_code
_entity_poly.pdbx_strand_id
1 'polypeptide(L)' 'QGPQCERCRPLFVGSARAGGSCRSCRSFCRHNAAVCLSRHDLERARRDPARFPLD' A
#
# COMPACT_ATOMS: atom_id res chain seq x y z
N GLN A 1 -5.15 -5.54 -9.77
CA GLN A 1 -5.71 -6.58 -8.90
C GLN A 1 -7.21 -6.34 -8.78
N GLY A 2 -7.96 -7.41 -8.58
CA GLY A 2 -9.40 -7.38 -8.44
C GLY A 2 -10.10 -7.74 -9.75
N PRO A 3 -11.39 -8.13 -9.70
CA PRO A 3 -12.13 -8.61 -10.86
C PRO A 3 -12.15 -7.63 -12.03
N GLN A 4 -12.02 -6.33 -11.74
CA GLN A 4 -12.04 -5.28 -12.75
C GLN A 4 -10.79 -4.39 -12.71
N CYS A 5 -9.66 -4.96 -12.29
CA CYS A 5 -8.39 -4.25 -12.20
C CYS A 5 -8.46 -2.98 -11.33
N GLU A 6 -9.36 -2.97 -10.34
CA GLU A 6 -9.71 -1.77 -9.64
C GLU A 6 -8.75 -1.36 -8.52
N ARG A 7 -7.76 -2.21 -8.22
CA ARG A 7 -6.73 -2.03 -7.19
C ARG A 7 -5.34 -2.29 -7.75
N CYS A 8 -4.32 -1.66 -7.18
CA CYS A 8 -2.93 -2.04 -7.47
C CYS A 8 -2.63 -3.45 -6.95
N ARG A 9 -1.60 -4.09 -7.52
CA ARG A 9 -1.08 -5.37 -6.98
C ARG A 9 -0.48 -5.13 -5.58
N PRO A 10 -0.36 -6.17 -4.72
CA PRO A 10 0.34 -6.05 -3.45
C PRO A 10 1.72 -5.41 -3.61
N LEU A 11 2.12 -4.54 -2.67
CA LEU A 11 3.37 -3.76 -2.69
C LEU A 11 3.47 -2.72 -3.83
N PHE A 12 2.35 -2.34 -4.45
CA PHE A 12 2.26 -1.22 -5.37
C PHE A 12 1.20 -0.22 -4.89
N VAL A 13 1.48 1.06 -5.08
CA VAL A 13 0.63 2.19 -4.65
C VAL A 13 0.30 3.10 -5.82
N GLY A 14 -0.82 3.81 -5.73
CA GLY A 14 -1.35 4.68 -6.77
C GLY A 14 -2.78 4.33 -7.16
N SER A 15 -3.22 4.77 -8.34
CA SER A 15 -4.54 4.44 -8.88
C SER A 15 -4.40 3.38 -9.97
N ALA A 16 -5.21 2.32 -9.90
CA ALA A 16 -5.34 1.35 -10.97
C ALA A 16 -6.49 1.68 -11.94
N ARG A 17 -7.28 2.73 -11.65
CA ARG A 17 -8.46 3.13 -12.42
C ARG A 17 -8.16 4.34 -13.28
N ALA A 18 -8.96 4.53 -14.34
CA ALA A 18 -9.02 5.75 -15.14
C ALA A 18 -7.65 6.24 -15.65
N GLY A 19 -6.83 5.33 -16.20
CA GLY A 19 -5.49 5.67 -16.70
C GLY A 19 -4.46 5.97 -15.60
N GLY A 20 -4.78 5.66 -14.34
CA GLY A 20 -3.85 5.77 -13.23
C GLY A 20 -2.65 4.82 -13.35
N SER A 21 -1.61 5.09 -12.56
CA SER A 21 -0.41 4.27 -12.50
C SER A 21 -0.22 3.67 -11.11
N CYS A 22 0.23 2.41 -11.09
CA CYS A 22 0.69 1.72 -9.90
C CYS A 22 2.22 1.69 -9.87
N ARG A 23 2.83 2.28 -8.84
CA ARG A 23 4.28 2.30 -8.63
C ARG A 23 4.65 1.38 -7.48
N SER A 24 5.80 0.71 -7.56
CA SER A 24 6.26 -0.15 -6.47
C SER A 24 6.54 0.66 -5.20
N CYS A 25 6.31 0.07 -4.03
CA CYS A 25 6.64 0.67 -2.75
C CYS A 25 8.11 1.11 -2.69
N ARG A 26 9.04 0.27 -3.17
CA ARG A 26 10.46 0.64 -3.28
C ARG A 26 10.67 1.93 -4.07
N SER A 27 10.12 2.05 -5.28
CA SER A 27 10.28 3.28 -6.08
C SER A 27 9.60 4.48 -5.42
N PHE A 28 8.39 4.30 -4.90
CA PHE A 28 7.60 5.36 -4.29
C PHE A 28 8.26 5.90 -3.01
N CYS A 29 8.69 5.00 -2.13
CA CYS A 29 9.38 5.29 -0.88
C CYS A 29 10.91 5.53 -1.08
N ARG A 30 11.35 5.88 -2.30
CA ARG A 30 12.75 6.22 -2.68
C ARG A 30 13.80 5.20 -2.21
N HIS A 31 13.47 3.92 -2.31
CA HIS A 31 14.27 2.77 -1.86
C HIS A 31 14.55 2.71 -0.35
N ASN A 32 13.88 3.52 0.47
CA ASN A 32 14.00 3.47 1.93
C ASN A 32 13.09 2.43 2.58
N ALA A 33 12.13 1.88 1.83
CA ALA A 33 11.18 0.89 2.35
C ALA A 33 10.71 -0.07 1.26
N ALA A 34 10.53 -1.34 1.63
CA ALA A 34 9.96 -2.37 0.75
C ALA A 34 8.41 -2.42 0.81
N VAL A 35 7.82 -1.90 1.89
CA VAL A 35 6.38 -1.82 2.13
C VAL A 35 6.03 -0.35 2.37
N CYS A 36 4.93 0.13 1.80
CA CYS A 36 4.39 1.46 2.08
C CYS A 36 2.96 1.25 2.63
N LEU A 37 2.62 1.98 3.69
CA LEU A 37 1.34 1.90 4.40
C LEU A 37 0.69 3.29 4.37
N SER A 38 -0.65 3.35 4.37
CA SER A 38 -1.33 4.63 4.56
C SER A 38 -1.13 5.11 6.01
N ARG A 39 -1.19 6.43 6.25
CA ARG A 39 -1.09 6.99 7.61
C ARG A 39 -2.16 6.39 8.54
N HIS A 40 -3.38 6.24 8.03
CA HIS A 40 -4.47 5.63 8.75
C HIS A 40 -4.18 4.18 9.15
N ASP A 41 -3.61 3.37 8.26
CA ASP A 41 -3.27 1.97 8.58
C ASP A 41 -2.15 1.91 9.62
N LEU A 42 -1.15 2.78 9.52
CA LEU A 42 -0.09 2.90 10.51
C LEU A 42 -0.62 3.31 11.88
N GLU A 43 -1.55 4.27 11.94
CA GLU A 43 -2.19 4.69 13.19
C GLU A 43 -3.03 3.58 13.82
N ARG A 44 -3.76 2.81 13.00
CA ARG A 44 -4.52 1.62 13.48
C ARG A 44 -3.60 0.56 14.06
N ALA A 45 -2.51 0.23 13.35
CA ALA A 45 -1.50 -0.71 13.83
C ALA A 45 -0.82 -0.23 15.12
N ARG A 46 -0.55 1.07 15.25
CA ARG A 46 -0.02 1.64 16.50
C ARG A 46 -1.00 1.59 17.66
N ARG A 47 -2.31 1.75 17.39
CA ARG A 47 -3.36 1.73 18.42
C ARG A 47 -3.66 0.31 18.90
N ASP A 48 -3.66 -0.67 17.99
CA ASP A 48 -3.97 -2.07 18.28
C ASP A 48 -3.08 -3.01 17.45
N PRO A 49 -1.83 -3.26 17.90
CA PRO A 49 -0.88 -4.09 17.16
C PRO A 49 -1.32 -5.54 17.02
N ALA A 50 -2.07 -6.07 18.00
CA ALA A 50 -2.52 -7.47 17.99
C ALA A 50 -3.55 -7.72 16.89
N ARG A 51 -4.39 -6.72 16.59
CA ARG A 51 -5.42 -6.82 15.54
C ARG A 51 -4.90 -6.43 14.15
N PHE A 52 -3.88 -5.60 14.07
CA PHE A 52 -3.33 -5.08 12.81
C PHE A 52 -1.80 -5.25 12.76
N PRO A 53 -1.28 -6.49 12.71
CA PRO A 53 0.15 -6.75 12.62
C PRO A 53 0.74 -6.20 11.31
N LEU A 54 2.01 -5.77 11.37
CA LEU A 54 2.74 -5.20 10.23
C LEU A 54 3.93 -6.08 9.79
N ASP A 55 4.17 -7.19 10.48
CA ASP A 55 5.21 -8.20 10.27
C ASP A 55 4.74 -9.38 9.42
#